data_AF-A0A3B9RPA2-F1
#
_entry.id   AF-A0A3B9RPA2-F1
#
_cell.length_a   1.000
_cell.length_b   1.000
_cell.length_c   1.000
_cell.angle_alpha   90.00
_cell.angle_beta   90.00
_cell.angle_gamma   90.00
#
_symmetry.space_group_name_H-M   'P 1'
#
loop_
_entity.id
_entity.type
_entity.pdbx_description
1 polymer ?
#
loop_
_entity_poly.entity_id
_entity_poly.type
_entity_poly.pdbx_seq_one_letter_code
_entity_poly.pdbx_strand_id
1 'polypeptide(L)'
;TGSASDVLFRAMDHWHDVYTTEPLSWFYRIIEAEKLIHSEASSIARTLSEMFDAQSRVLIEELSETGRLKVEDLDLAIEMFSATVQNLLSKILIGIETDLPWREERFINSFCALYKGQ
;
A
#
# COMPACT_ATOMS: atom_id res chain seq x y z
N THR A 1 7.18 5.55 16.24
CA THR A 1 6.23 5.77 17.36
C THR A 1 5.19 6.78 16.93
N GLY A 2 3.93 6.58 17.34
CA GLY A 2 2.77 7.36 16.91
C GLY A 2 1.47 6.55 17.04
N SER A 3 0.35 7.17 16.67
CA SER A 3 -0.93 6.48 16.48
C SER A 3 -0.87 5.51 15.29
N ALA A 4 -1.86 4.64 15.13
CA ALA A 4 -1.93 3.74 13.97
C ALA A 4 -1.92 4.52 12.65
N SER A 5 -2.69 5.60 12.54
CA SER A 5 -2.70 6.46 11.36
C SER A 5 -1.34 7.06 11.07
N ASP A 6 -0.59 7.53 12.08
CA ASP A 6 0.75 8.11 11.87
C ASP A 6 1.72 7.07 11.27
N VAL A 7 1.60 5.82 11.70
CA VAL A 7 2.44 4.72 11.19
C VAL A 7 2.05 4.38 9.76
N LEU A 8 0.76 4.26 9.46
CA LEU A 8 0.27 3.97 8.11
C LEU A 8 0.57 5.10 7.11
N PHE A 9 0.46 6.37 7.53
CA PHE A 9 0.84 7.51 6.70
C PHE A 9 2.33 7.51 6.37
N ARG A 10 3.20 7.25 7.35
CA ARG A 10 4.65 7.14 7.09
C ARG A 10 4.99 5.98 6.15
N ALA A 11 4.27 4.87 6.25
CA ALA A 11 4.43 3.76 5.32
C ALA A 11 4.00 4.15 3.90
N MET A 12 2.88 4.86 3.77
CA MET A 12 2.42 5.42 2.50
C MET A 12 3.47 6.37 1.90
N ASP A 13 3.95 7.36 2.66
CA ASP A 13 5.00 8.29 2.21
C ASP A 13 6.25 7.53 1.75
N HIS A 14 6.68 6.51 2.50
CA HIS A 14 7.81 5.68 2.13
C HIS A 14 7.59 4.96 0.79
N TRP A 15 6.41 4.39 0.57
CA TRP A 15 6.09 3.75 -0.70
C TRP A 15 6.02 4.75 -1.85
N HIS A 16 5.42 5.92 -1.65
CA HIS A 16 5.46 7.01 -2.63
C HIS A 16 6.90 7.34 -3.03
N ASP A 17 7.78 7.55 -2.06
CA ASP A 17 9.20 7.85 -2.33
C ASP A 17 9.85 6.74 -3.15
N VAL A 18 9.63 5.47 -2.81
CA VAL A 18 10.19 4.32 -3.54
C VAL A 18 9.69 4.26 -4.99
N TYR A 19 8.39 4.43 -5.21
CA TYR A 19 7.76 4.25 -6.52
C TYR A 19 7.86 5.48 -7.44
N THR A 20 8.06 6.68 -6.88
CA THR A 20 8.09 7.94 -7.65
C THR A 20 9.48 8.52 -7.86
N THR A 21 10.47 8.09 -7.07
CA THR A 21 11.85 8.58 -7.20
C THR A 21 12.55 8.02 -8.45
N GLU A 22 13.16 8.92 -9.22
CA GLU A 22 13.98 8.54 -10.36
C GLU A 22 15.33 7.92 -9.92
N PRO A 23 15.86 6.92 -10.65
CA PRO A 23 15.37 6.41 -11.95
C PRO A 23 14.34 5.27 -11.84
N LEU A 24 14.08 4.75 -10.63
CA LEU A 24 13.27 3.55 -10.44
C LEU A 24 11.80 3.74 -10.82
N SER A 25 11.26 4.95 -10.71
CA SER A 25 9.91 5.27 -11.18
C SER A 25 9.66 4.91 -12.65
N TRP A 26 10.66 5.08 -13.53
CA TRP A 26 10.58 4.67 -14.93
C TRP A 26 10.49 3.15 -15.08
N PHE A 27 11.27 2.41 -14.30
CA PHE A 27 11.22 0.96 -14.27
C PHE A 27 9.82 0.47 -13.84
N TYR A 28 9.29 0.99 -12.74
CA TYR A 28 7.95 0.60 -12.26
C TYR A 28 6.84 0.93 -13.25
N ARG A 29 6.93 2.08 -13.94
CA ARG A 29 5.98 2.46 -15.01
C ARG A 29 6.00 1.48 -16.18
N ILE A 30 7.18 1.08 -16.64
CA ILE A 30 7.32 0.10 -17.73
C ILE A 30 6.70 -1.23 -17.31
N ILE A 31 7.04 -1.72 -16.11
CA ILE A 31 6.48 -2.98 -15.61
C ILE A 31 4.95 -2.90 -15.52
N GLU A 32 4.40 -1.82 -14.99
CA GLU A 32 2.96 -1.64 -14.85
C GLU A 32 2.23 -1.58 -16.20
N ALA A 33 2.83 -0.92 -17.20
CA ALA A 33 2.27 -0.84 -18.56
C ALA A 33 2.33 -2.18 -19.30
N GLU A 34 3.40 -2.96 -19.12
CA GLU A 34 3.68 -4.15 -19.92
C GLU A 34 3.20 -5.46 -19.28
N LYS A 35 2.83 -5.47 -17.98
CA LYS A 35 2.52 -6.71 -17.23
C LYS A 35 1.38 -7.56 -17.80
N LEU A 36 0.50 -6.97 -18.60
CA LEU A 36 -0.63 -7.68 -19.23
C LEU A 36 -0.26 -8.29 -20.60
N ILE A 37 0.89 -7.89 -21.17
CA ILE A 37 1.32 -8.23 -22.52
C ILE A 37 2.57 -9.12 -22.47
N HIS A 38 3.50 -8.84 -21.56
CA HIS A 38 4.78 -9.54 -21.45
C HIS A 38 4.88 -10.39 -20.18
N SER A 39 5.22 -11.67 -20.33
CA SER A 39 5.34 -12.64 -19.23
C SER A 39 6.38 -12.25 -18.19
N GLU A 40 7.48 -11.66 -18.62
CA GLU A 40 8.59 -11.22 -17.77
C GLU A 40 8.14 -10.04 -16.92
N ALA A 41 7.47 -9.04 -17.52
CA ALA A 41 6.88 -7.92 -16.81
C ALA A 41 5.81 -8.39 -15.82
N SER A 42 4.99 -9.37 -16.21
CA SER A 42 4.00 -9.99 -15.32
C SER A 42 4.65 -10.65 -14.10
N SER A 43 5.73 -11.42 -14.31
CA SER A 43 6.45 -12.05 -13.20
C SER A 43 7.09 -11.02 -12.27
N ILE A 44 7.66 -9.95 -12.80
CA ILE A 44 8.24 -8.86 -11.99
C ILE A 44 7.13 -8.14 -11.21
N ALA A 45 6.01 -7.81 -11.86
CA ALA A 45 4.87 -7.18 -11.20
C ALA A 45 4.34 -8.02 -10.03
N ARG A 46 4.26 -9.35 -10.22
CA ARG A 46 3.89 -10.27 -9.14
C ARG A 46 4.88 -10.22 -7.97
N THR A 47 6.18 -10.29 -8.24
CA THR A 47 7.19 -10.20 -7.16
C THR A 47 7.13 -8.87 -6.42
N LEU A 48 6.87 -7.76 -7.11
CA LEU A 48 6.66 -6.45 -6.47
C LEU A 48 5.40 -6.44 -5.59
N SER A 49 4.32 -7.06 -6.04
CA SER A 49 3.07 -7.21 -5.27
C SER A 49 3.30 -8.08 -4.02
N GLU A 50 4.00 -9.21 -4.15
CA GLU A 50 4.36 -10.08 -3.02
C GLU A 50 5.21 -9.36 -1.96
N MET A 51 6.18 -8.54 -2.40
CA MET A 51 6.96 -7.70 -1.49
C MET A 51 6.08 -6.70 -0.74
N PHE A 52 5.11 -6.10 -1.43
CA PHE A 52 4.19 -5.13 -0.84
C PHE A 52 3.24 -5.80 0.17
N ASP A 53 2.73 -6.98 -0.16
CA ASP A 53 1.90 -7.77 0.74
C ASP A 53 2.66 -8.15 2.01
N ALA A 54 3.92 -8.56 1.89
CA ALA A 54 4.77 -8.86 3.04
C ALA A 54 5.01 -7.64 3.94
N GLN A 55 5.27 -6.46 3.36
CA GLN A 55 5.44 -5.22 4.11
C GLN A 55 4.15 -4.78 4.81
N SER A 56 3.01 -4.89 4.10
CA SER A 56 1.69 -4.61 4.65
C SER A 56 1.36 -5.55 5.80
N ARG A 57 1.65 -6.85 5.65
CA ARG A 57 1.47 -7.87 6.69
C ARG A 57 2.21 -7.49 7.97
N VAL A 58 3.51 -7.23 7.89
CA VAL A 58 4.33 -6.85 9.05
C VAL A 58 3.79 -5.59 9.73
N LEU A 59 3.35 -4.61 8.94
CA LEU A 59 2.82 -3.35 9.46
C LEU A 59 1.52 -3.56 10.25
N ILE A 60 0.57 -4.31 9.68
CA ILE A 60 -0.74 -4.55 10.31
C ILE A 60 -0.59 -5.50 11.51
N GLU A 61 0.26 -6.53 11.41
CA GLU A 61 0.63 -7.41 12.52
C GLU A 61 1.18 -6.60 13.70
N GLU A 62 2.16 -5.72 13.48
CA GLU A 62 2.74 -4.88 14.56
C GLU A 62 1.71 -3.96 15.20
N LEU A 63 0.86 -3.33 14.38
CA LEU A 63 -0.18 -2.43 14.88
C LEU A 63 -1.24 -3.18 15.70
N SER A 64 -1.53 -4.43 15.32
CA SER A 64 -2.44 -5.31 16.06
C SER A 64 -1.81 -5.78 17.38
N GLU A 65 -0.58 -6.31 17.33
CA GLU A 65 0.16 -6.79 18.50
C GLU A 65 0.38 -5.71 19.56
N THR A 66 0.62 -4.48 19.13
CA THR A 66 0.81 -3.33 20.03
C THR A 66 -0.52 -2.70 20.50
N GLY A 67 -1.66 -3.26 20.09
CA GLY A 67 -3.01 -2.81 20.46
C GLY A 67 -3.41 -1.47 19.84
N ARG A 68 -2.67 -0.98 18.85
CA ARG A 68 -2.99 0.27 18.13
C ARG A 68 -4.13 0.06 17.12
N LEU A 69 -4.33 -1.16 16.65
CA LEU A 69 -5.51 -1.62 15.91
C LEU A 69 -6.10 -2.85 16.62
N LYS A 70 -7.42 -2.87 16.83
CA LYS A 70 -8.17 -4.04 17.31
C LYS A 70 -8.68 -4.81 16.10
N VAL A 71 -7.86 -5.74 15.59
CA VAL A 71 -8.15 -6.53 14.39
C VAL A 71 -8.58 -7.94 14.79
N GLU A 72 -9.82 -8.33 14.48
CA GLU A 72 -10.32 -9.69 14.74
C GLU A 72 -9.88 -10.69 13.67
N ASP A 73 -10.01 -10.30 12.39
CA ASP A 73 -9.54 -11.07 11.25
C ASP A 73 -8.34 -10.37 10.62
N LEU A 74 -7.15 -10.86 10.96
CA LEU A 74 -5.89 -10.26 10.59
C LEU A 74 -5.59 -10.42 9.09
N ASP A 75 -5.87 -11.60 8.54
CA ASP A 75 -5.61 -11.88 7.12
C ASP A 75 -6.51 -11.03 6.22
N LEU A 76 -7.79 -10.88 6.57
CA LEU A 76 -8.68 -9.99 5.83
C LEU A 76 -8.25 -8.52 5.91
N ALA A 77 -7.83 -8.06 7.10
CA ALA A 77 -7.36 -6.68 7.27
C ALA A 77 -6.10 -6.41 6.42
N ILE A 78 -5.17 -7.37 6.37
CA ILE A 78 -3.97 -7.29 5.55
C ILE A 78 -4.33 -7.25 4.07
N GLU A 79 -5.18 -8.16 3.59
CA GLU A 79 -5.57 -8.23 2.18
C GLU A 79 -6.27 -6.95 1.72
N MET A 80 -7.25 -6.46 2.50
CA MET A 80 -7.93 -5.20 2.18
C MET A 80 -6.97 -4.02 2.15
N PHE A 81 -6.05 -3.97 3.11
CA PHE A 81 -5.07 -2.90 3.19
C PHE A 81 -4.12 -2.94 2.00
N SER A 82 -3.49 -4.10 1.75
CA SER A 82 -2.48 -4.24 0.72
C SER A 82 -3.05 -4.00 -0.67
N ALA A 83 -4.22 -4.59 -0.99
CA ALA A 83 -4.88 -4.40 -2.26
C ALA A 83 -5.27 -2.94 -2.52
N THR A 84 -5.79 -2.25 -1.49
CA THR A 84 -6.20 -0.85 -1.64
C THR A 84 -4.99 0.06 -1.88
N VAL A 85 -3.91 -0.11 -1.11
CA VAL A 85 -2.71 0.71 -1.29
C VAL A 85 -2.02 0.41 -2.61
N GLN A 86 -1.88 -0.86 -3.02
CA GLN A 86 -1.31 -1.20 -4.33
C GLN A 86 -2.08 -0.54 -5.48
N ASN A 87 -3.41 -0.50 -5.40
CA ASN A 87 -4.24 0.19 -6.38
C ASN A 87 -4.07 1.72 -6.36
N LEU A 88 -3.81 2.33 -5.21
CA LEU A 88 -3.50 3.76 -5.14
C LEU A 88 -2.12 4.04 -5.75
N LEU A 89 -1.12 3.22 -5.43
CA LEU A 89 0.24 3.34 -5.95
C LEU A 89 0.33 3.14 -7.47
N SER A 90 -0.40 2.16 -8.01
CA SER A 90 -0.42 1.94 -9.46
C SER A 90 -0.98 3.16 -10.23
N LYS A 91 -1.97 3.85 -9.66
CA LYS A 91 -2.54 5.07 -10.26
C LYS A 91 -1.56 6.24 -10.29
N ILE A 92 -0.67 6.34 -9.31
CA ILE A 92 0.42 7.31 -9.31
C ILE A 92 1.37 7.03 -10.47
N LEU A 93 1.74 5.76 -10.68
CA LEU A 93 2.65 5.36 -11.74
C LEU A 93 2.10 5.75 -13.11
N ILE A 94 0.80 5.55 -13.35
CA ILE A 94 0.15 5.84 -14.62
C ILE A 94 -0.21 7.34 -14.76
N GLY A 95 -0.18 8.11 -13.68
CA GLY A 95 -0.32 9.58 -13.69
C GLY A 95 -1.74 10.08 -14.00
N ILE A 96 -2.77 9.30 -13.67
CA ILE A 96 -4.15 9.53 -14.15
C ILE A 96 -5.02 10.34 -13.16
N GLU A 97 -4.68 10.40 -11.86
CA GLU A 97 -5.61 10.93 -10.83
C GLU A 97 -5.03 12.08 -9.99
N THR A 98 -5.72 13.22 -9.96
CA THR A 98 -5.36 14.40 -9.16
C THR A 98 -5.86 14.36 -7.72
N ASP A 99 -6.76 13.43 -7.38
CA ASP A 99 -7.40 13.29 -6.07
C ASP A 99 -6.74 12.22 -5.18
N LEU A 100 -5.64 11.60 -5.62
CA LEU A 100 -4.95 10.52 -4.90
C LEU A 100 -4.61 10.85 -3.44
N PRO A 101 -4.02 12.02 -3.10
CA PRO A 101 -3.69 12.34 -1.71
C PRO A 101 -4.92 12.34 -0.78
N TRP A 102 -6.06 12.85 -1.28
CA TRP A 102 -7.31 12.86 -0.52
C TRP A 102 -7.87 11.45 -0.34
N ARG A 103 -7.78 10.60 -1.36
CA ARG A 103 -8.24 9.21 -1.29
C ARG A 103 -7.41 8.40 -0.30
N GLU A 104 -6.09 8.58 -0.30
CA GLU A 104 -5.16 7.95 0.62
C GLU A 104 -5.45 8.37 2.06
N GLU A 105 -5.58 9.67 2.33
CA GLU A 105 -5.93 10.20 3.64
C GLU A 105 -7.25 9.63 4.15
N ARG A 106 -8.28 9.66 3.30
CA ARG A 106 -9.59 9.11 3.66
C ARG A 106 -9.51 7.62 3.94
N PHE A 107 -8.78 6.86 3.13
CA PHE A 107 -8.62 5.42 3.30
C PHE A 107 -7.94 5.10 4.63
N ILE A 108 -6.76 5.66 4.91
CA ILE A 108 -6.00 5.40 6.13
C ILE A 108 -6.83 5.74 7.38
N ASN A 109 -7.49 6.91 7.37
CA ASN A 109 -8.33 7.32 8.49
C ASN A 109 -9.54 6.40 8.69
N SER A 110 -10.17 5.95 7.60
CA SER A 110 -11.32 5.05 7.64
C SER A 110 -10.91 3.64 8.10
N PHE A 111 -9.76 3.15 7.64
CA PHE A 111 -9.18 1.88 8.05
C PHE A 111 -8.86 1.89 9.56
N CYS A 112 -8.19 2.95 10.05
CA CYS A 112 -7.91 3.10 11.48
C CYS A 112 -9.19 3.21 12.31
N ALA A 113 -10.22 3.92 11.81
CA ALA A 113 -11.49 4.05 12.50
C ALA A 113 -12.23 2.70 12.60
N LEU A 114 -12.20 1.89 11.54
CA LEU A 114 -12.78 0.56 11.51
C LEU A 114 -12.21 -0.35 12.61
N TYR A 115 -10.89 -0.25 12.85
CA TYR A 115 -10.17 -1.07 13.82
C TYR A 115 -9.79 -0.33 15.11
N LYS A 116 -10.39 0.81 15.42
CA LYS A 116 -10.10 1.55 16.68
C LYS A 116 -10.58 0.79 17.92
N GLY A 117 -11.49 -0.16 17.73
CA GLY A 117 -12.22 -0.85 18.78
C GLY A 117 -13.30 0.02 19.41
N GLN A 118 -14.40 -0.60 19.84
CA GLN A 118 -15.33 0.01 20.79
C GLN A 118 -14.67 0.16 22.16
#